data_AF-A0A416VKK3-F1
#
_entry.id   AF-A0A416VKK3-F1
#
_cell.length_a   1.000
_cell.length_b   1.000
_cell.length_c   1.000
_cell.angle_alpha   90.00
_cell.angle_beta   90.00
_cell.angle_gamma   90.00
#
_symmetry.space_group_name_H-M   'P 1'
#
loop_
_entity.id
_entity.type
_entity.pdbx_description
1 polymer ?
#
loop_
_entity_poly.entity_id
_entity_poly.type
_entity_poly.pdbx_seq_one_letter_code
_entity_poly.pdbx_strand_id
1 'polypeptide(L)'
;MKHLYLIIIVAALLSGCTQKQTTTEANASVKFITIDGQDLIQPDGSKLFIKGTNLGNWLNPEGYMFKLTRTGSARFINEMFCQLVGPDFTAEFWKAFKDNYITREDIRFIKETGSNTIRLPFHYKLFTDEDYMGLTANQDGFARIDSVVKWCREEGLYLILDMHDAPGGQSGDNIDDSYGYPWLYESETSQQLYCDIWRKIADYYKDEPVILGYELLNEPIAHFLENKDELNGKLEGVYKKGVAAIREVDKNHIVLLGGAQWNSYFKPFKDSTFDDKIIYTCHRYGGEATKEAIESFISFRDSVNLPMYMGEIGHNTEEWMNAFCRILKENNIGYTFWPYKKMEGSSFVGITPPENWDVIISFSEAPRGSYQEIRDIRPDQAVVRKAMTDFLEACKFKHCVVQEDYINALNLKE
;
A
#
# COMPACT_ATOMS: atom_id res chain seq x y z
N MET A 1 -21.69 47.92 -77.95
CA MET A 1 -22.99 47.31 -77.59
C MET A 1 -22.91 45.82 -77.84
N LYS A 2 -23.18 45.01 -76.80
CA LYS A 2 -23.83 43.69 -76.83
C LYS A 2 -23.14 42.56 -77.62
N HIS A 3 -23.08 41.30 -77.21
CA HIS A 3 -23.33 40.50 -76.00
C HIS A 3 -22.70 39.13 -76.37
N LEU A 4 -21.80 38.58 -75.57
CA LEU A 4 -22.02 37.42 -74.70
C LEU A 4 -22.73 36.21 -75.36
N TYR A 5 -22.02 35.08 -75.50
CA TYR A 5 -22.58 33.76 -75.17
C TYR A 5 -21.49 32.81 -74.64
N LEU A 6 -21.91 32.09 -73.61
CA LEU A 6 -21.20 31.27 -72.64
C LEU A 6 -21.06 29.82 -73.17
N ILE A 7 -19.88 29.22 -73.08
CA ILE A 7 -19.67 27.76 -73.21
C ILE A 7 -19.11 27.26 -71.87
N ILE A 8 -19.81 26.29 -71.28
CA ILE A 8 -19.46 25.61 -70.04
C ILE A 8 -18.37 24.57 -70.35
N ILE A 9 -17.21 24.68 -69.70
CA ILE A 9 -16.17 23.65 -69.67
C ILE A 9 -16.07 23.15 -68.23
N VAL A 10 -16.25 21.83 -68.06
CA VAL A 10 -16.05 21.10 -66.80
C VAL A 10 -14.55 20.98 -66.56
N ALA A 11 -14.05 21.61 -65.50
CA ALA A 11 -12.67 21.46 -65.03
C ALA A 11 -12.59 20.38 -63.95
N ALA A 12 -11.81 19.33 -64.20
CA ALA A 12 -11.44 18.33 -63.21
C ALA A 12 -10.45 18.95 -62.20
N LEU A 13 -10.83 19.01 -60.92
CA LEU A 13 -9.97 19.40 -59.82
C LEU A 13 -9.17 18.18 -59.34
N LEU A 14 -7.86 18.20 -59.59
CA LEU A 14 -6.89 17.31 -58.95
C LEU A 14 -6.60 17.85 -57.55
N SER A 15 -7.18 17.20 -56.54
CA SER A 15 -6.87 17.44 -55.13
C SER A 15 -5.50 16.87 -54.80
N GLY A 16 -4.50 17.73 -54.64
CA GLY A 16 -3.20 17.34 -54.10
C GLY A 16 -3.31 16.97 -52.63
N CYS A 17 -3.14 15.69 -52.29
CA CYS A 17 -2.97 15.24 -50.92
C CYS A 17 -1.60 15.70 -50.41
N THR A 18 -1.55 16.82 -49.70
CA THR A 18 -0.42 17.16 -48.83
C THR A 18 -0.46 16.24 -47.62
N GLN A 19 0.42 15.25 -47.64
CA GLN A 19 0.65 14.34 -46.53
C GLN A 19 1.19 15.16 -45.35
N LYS A 20 0.33 15.44 -44.36
CA LYS A 20 0.76 15.96 -43.05
C LYS A 20 1.76 14.96 -42.50
N GLN A 21 3.03 15.34 -42.44
CA GLN A 21 4.01 14.69 -41.60
C GLN A 21 3.49 14.78 -40.17
N THR A 22 2.92 13.68 -39.68
CA THR A 22 2.90 13.38 -38.26
C THR A 22 4.35 13.33 -37.83
N THR A 23 4.83 14.41 -37.24
CA THR A 23 5.97 14.36 -36.35
C THR A 23 5.64 13.31 -35.29
N THR A 24 6.22 12.13 -35.42
CA THR A 24 6.48 11.24 -34.29
C THR A 24 7.11 12.11 -33.22
N GLU A 25 6.34 12.44 -32.19
CA GLU A 25 6.89 12.93 -30.93
C GLU A 25 7.98 11.93 -30.56
N ALA A 26 9.23 12.39 -30.57
CA ALA A 26 10.32 11.64 -30.01
C ALA A 26 9.89 11.24 -28.59
N ASN A 27 9.97 9.95 -28.27
CA ASN A 27 9.76 9.43 -26.91
C ASN A 27 10.50 10.35 -25.93
N ALA A 28 9.76 11.24 -25.27
CA ALA A 28 10.28 11.92 -24.11
C ALA A 28 10.63 10.80 -23.14
N SER A 29 11.92 10.64 -22.83
CA SER A 29 12.38 9.63 -21.88
C SER A 29 11.51 9.74 -20.63
N VAL A 30 10.83 8.65 -20.25
CA VAL A 30 10.07 8.57 -19.01
C VAL A 30 11.01 9.00 -17.88
N LYS A 31 10.61 10.02 -17.11
CA LYS A 31 11.44 10.58 -16.03
C LYS A 31 10.88 10.11 -14.69
N PHE A 32 11.78 9.64 -13.85
CA PHE A 32 11.48 9.13 -12.51
C PHE A 32 11.96 10.10 -11.43
N ILE A 33 11.47 9.91 -10.20
CA ILE A 33 12.06 10.54 -9.02
C ILE A 33 13.50 10.03 -8.85
N THR A 34 14.41 10.93 -8.51
CA THR A 34 15.80 10.60 -8.19
C THR A 34 16.12 10.96 -6.74
N ILE A 35 17.24 10.45 -6.24
CA ILE A 35 17.75 10.74 -4.90
C ILE A 35 18.94 11.69 -5.01
N ASP A 36 18.97 12.73 -4.19
CA ASP A 36 20.14 13.60 -3.97
C ASP A 36 20.35 13.79 -2.46
N GLY A 37 21.32 13.09 -1.90
CA GLY A 37 21.51 13.01 -0.45
C GLY A 37 20.24 12.54 0.26
N GLN A 38 19.71 13.39 1.13
CA GLN A 38 18.50 13.10 1.91
C GLN A 38 17.20 13.48 1.20
N ASP A 39 17.28 14.02 -0.02
CA ASP A 39 16.14 14.56 -0.74
C ASP A 39 15.68 13.66 -1.88
N LEU A 40 14.36 13.68 -2.13
CA LEU A 40 13.76 13.16 -3.35
C LEU A 40 13.57 14.30 -4.32
N ILE A 41 14.05 14.11 -5.55
CA ILE A 41 14.07 15.14 -6.58
C ILE A 41 13.15 14.72 -7.72
N GLN A 42 12.20 15.60 -8.03
CA GLN A 42 11.26 15.42 -9.13
C GLN A 42 11.93 15.67 -10.49
N PRO A 43 11.33 15.18 -11.59
CA PRO A 43 11.81 15.43 -12.95
C PRO A 43 12.00 16.90 -13.35
N ASP A 44 11.32 17.82 -12.67
CA ASP A 44 11.42 19.27 -12.86
C ASP A 44 12.49 19.95 -11.98
N GLY A 45 13.19 19.17 -11.15
CA GLY A 45 14.23 19.62 -10.21
C GLY A 45 13.71 20.09 -8.86
N SER A 46 12.39 20.12 -8.63
CA SER A 46 11.82 20.44 -7.32
C SER A 46 11.94 19.25 -6.35
N LYS A 47 11.89 19.53 -5.05
CA LYS A 47 11.89 18.49 -4.02
C LYS A 47 10.50 17.86 -3.87
N LEU A 48 10.45 16.54 -3.76
CA LEU A 48 9.27 15.81 -3.32
C LEU A 48 9.37 15.55 -1.82
N PHE A 49 8.50 16.17 -1.03
CA PHE A 49 8.29 15.80 0.37
C PHE A 49 7.07 14.88 0.47
N ILE A 50 7.28 13.60 0.80
CA ILE A 50 6.19 12.61 0.87
C ILE A 50 5.18 13.01 1.95
N LYS A 51 3.91 13.10 1.58
CA LYS A 51 2.79 13.31 2.51
C LYS A 51 1.53 12.61 1.99
N GLY A 52 0.91 11.78 2.81
CA GLY A 52 -0.34 11.14 2.43
C GLY A 52 -0.83 10.07 3.38
N THR A 53 -1.30 8.93 2.83
CA THR A 53 -1.97 7.88 3.59
C THR A 53 -1.73 6.49 3.02
N ASN A 54 -2.14 5.47 3.78
CA ASN A 54 -2.00 4.06 3.46
C ASN A 54 -3.35 3.44 3.09
N LEU A 55 -3.40 2.67 2.00
CA LEU A 55 -4.58 1.87 1.61
C LEU A 55 -4.67 0.55 2.39
N GLY A 56 -4.48 0.62 3.71
CA GLY A 56 -4.61 -0.52 4.63
C GLY A 56 -6.01 -1.12 4.63
N ASN A 57 -6.12 -2.34 5.15
CA ASN A 57 -7.31 -3.19 5.15
C ASN A 57 -7.78 -3.73 3.79
N TRP A 58 -7.22 -3.29 2.66
CA TRP A 58 -7.78 -3.59 1.34
C TRP A 58 -7.17 -4.85 0.72
N LEU A 59 -5.91 -4.78 0.33
CA LEU A 59 -5.13 -5.90 -0.24
C LEU A 59 -4.28 -6.63 0.82
N ASN A 60 -4.41 -6.19 2.07
CA ASN A 60 -3.98 -6.82 3.32
C ASN A 60 -5.07 -6.45 4.36
N PRO A 61 -6.04 -7.33 4.65
CA PRO A 61 -7.06 -7.07 5.67
C PRO A 61 -6.55 -7.40 7.08
N GLU A 62 -6.82 -6.49 8.03
CA GLU A 62 -6.43 -6.64 9.43
C GLU A 62 -7.64 -6.64 10.37
N GLY A 63 -7.61 -7.51 11.38
CA GLY A 63 -8.77 -7.79 12.23
C GLY A 63 -9.34 -6.55 12.91
N TYR A 64 -8.47 -5.73 13.50
CA TYR A 64 -8.88 -4.58 14.29
C TYR A 64 -9.61 -3.52 13.45
N MET A 65 -9.33 -3.47 12.13
CA MET A 65 -10.01 -2.57 11.19
C MET A 65 -11.44 -3.01 10.88
N PHE A 66 -11.79 -4.26 11.19
CA PHE A 66 -13.14 -4.82 11.21
C PHE A 66 -13.72 -4.94 12.63
N LYS A 67 -13.05 -4.36 13.65
CA LYS A 67 -13.38 -4.49 15.08
C LYS A 67 -13.24 -5.92 15.64
N LEU A 68 -12.37 -6.73 15.03
CA LEU A 68 -12.05 -8.09 15.46
C LEU A 68 -10.73 -8.08 16.24
N THR A 69 -10.69 -8.72 17.40
CA THR A 69 -9.49 -8.71 18.25
C THR A 69 -8.72 -10.01 18.14
N ARG A 70 -9.40 -11.16 18.25
CA ARG A 70 -8.76 -12.49 18.16
C ARG A 70 -8.45 -12.95 16.74
N THR A 71 -9.05 -12.28 15.75
CA THR A 71 -8.97 -12.65 14.34
C THR A 71 -8.18 -11.57 13.60
N GLY A 72 -6.87 -11.51 13.86
CA GLY A 72 -6.03 -10.36 13.52
C GLY A 72 -5.47 -10.28 12.10
N SER A 73 -5.37 -11.41 11.39
CA SER A 73 -4.71 -11.50 10.07
C SER A 73 -5.66 -11.95 8.96
N ALA A 74 -5.27 -11.73 7.71
CA ALA A 74 -6.06 -12.09 6.53
C ALA A 74 -6.55 -13.55 6.52
N ARG A 75 -5.67 -14.51 6.83
CA ARG A 75 -6.00 -15.94 6.91
C ARG A 75 -7.01 -16.24 8.00
N PHE A 76 -6.82 -15.68 9.20
CA PHE A 76 -7.77 -15.89 10.30
C PHE A 76 -9.13 -15.26 10.00
N ILE A 77 -9.17 -14.07 9.38
CA ILE A 77 -10.43 -13.43 8.98
C ILE A 77 -11.14 -14.30 7.95
N ASN A 78 -10.43 -14.76 6.92
CA ASN A 78 -11.00 -15.62 5.89
C ASN A 78 -11.54 -16.93 6.48
N GLU A 79 -10.77 -17.60 7.34
CA GLU A 79 -11.20 -18.83 8.01
C GLU A 79 -12.45 -18.60 8.85
N MET A 80 -12.47 -17.52 9.65
CA MET A 80 -13.61 -17.17 10.49
C MET A 80 -14.86 -16.87 9.64
N PHE A 81 -14.73 -16.14 8.54
CA PHE A 81 -15.84 -15.93 7.60
C PHE A 81 -16.32 -17.23 6.96
N CYS A 82 -15.42 -18.13 6.52
CA CYS A 82 -15.80 -19.44 6.00
C CYS A 82 -16.57 -20.27 7.03
N GLN A 83 -16.16 -20.24 8.31
CA GLN A 83 -16.85 -20.91 9.41
C GLN A 83 -18.25 -20.32 9.68
N LEU A 84 -18.44 -19.02 9.47
CA LEU A 84 -19.71 -18.30 9.61
C LEU A 84 -20.69 -18.59 8.48
N VAL A 85 -20.30 -18.36 7.23
CA VAL A 85 -21.23 -18.24 6.09
C VAL A 85 -20.95 -19.20 4.93
N GLY A 86 -19.85 -19.95 5.02
CA GLY A 86 -19.40 -20.91 4.01
C GLY A 86 -18.45 -20.30 2.97
N PRO A 87 -17.61 -21.12 2.34
CA PRO A 87 -16.51 -20.65 1.48
C PRO A 87 -16.99 -19.88 0.25
N ASP A 88 -18.08 -20.33 -0.40
CA ASP A 88 -18.57 -19.70 -1.63
C ASP A 88 -19.04 -18.25 -1.39
N PHE A 89 -19.78 -18.03 -0.29
CA PHE A 89 -20.22 -16.68 0.07
C PHE A 89 -19.03 -15.80 0.47
N THR A 90 -18.07 -16.36 1.22
CA THR A 90 -16.86 -15.64 1.61
C THR A 90 -16.03 -15.22 0.39
N ALA A 91 -15.90 -16.08 -0.62
CA ALA A 91 -15.21 -15.74 -1.85
C ALA A 91 -15.89 -14.59 -2.61
N GLU A 92 -17.22 -14.63 -2.76
CA GLU A 92 -17.97 -13.53 -3.38
C GLU A 92 -17.91 -12.24 -2.54
N PHE A 93 -17.92 -12.33 -1.22
CA PHE A 93 -17.71 -11.19 -0.32
C PHE A 93 -16.34 -10.56 -0.59
N TRP A 94 -15.27 -11.34 -0.64
CA TRP A 94 -13.93 -10.82 -0.86
C TRP A 94 -13.74 -10.16 -2.22
N LYS A 95 -14.31 -10.75 -3.26
CA LYS A 95 -14.33 -10.14 -4.59
C LYS A 95 -15.03 -8.78 -4.55
N ALA A 96 -16.25 -8.73 -4.02
CA ALA A 96 -17.00 -7.49 -3.91
C ALA A 96 -16.33 -6.47 -2.96
N PHE A 97 -15.64 -6.94 -1.92
CA PHE A 97 -14.86 -6.10 -1.02
C PHE A 97 -13.72 -5.43 -1.78
N LYS A 98 -12.94 -6.20 -2.55
CA LYS A 98 -11.86 -5.65 -3.38
C LYS A 98 -12.38 -4.63 -4.41
N ASP A 99 -13.58 -4.84 -4.95
CA ASP A 99 -14.22 -3.95 -5.93
C ASP A 99 -14.78 -2.65 -5.31
N ASN A 100 -15.20 -2.67 -4.04
CA ASN A 100 -15.92 -1.56 -3.40
C ASN A 100 -15.10 -0.78 -2.37
N TYR A 101 -14.06 -1.38 -1.78
CA TYR A 101 -13.36 -0.79 -0.65
C TYR A 101 -12.48 0.39 -1.06
N ILE A 102 -11.72 0.29 -2.15
CA ILE A 102 -10.99 1.42 -2.74
C ILE A 102 -11.43 1.58 -4.20
N THR A 103 -11.85 2.79 -4.54
CA THR A 103 -12.33 3.19 -5.85
C THR A 103 -11.64 4.47 -6.32
N ARG A 104 -11.94 4.92 -7.54
CA ARG A 104 -11.42 6.17 -8.08
C ARG A 104 -11.79 7.37 -7.19
N GLU A 105 -13.00 7.36 -6.65
CA GLU A 105 -13.53 8.40 -5.79
C GLU A 105 -12.70 8.54 -4.50
N ASP A 106 -12.24 7.41 -3.94
CA ASP A 106 -11.35 7.41 -2.79
C ASP A 106 -10.00 8.09 -3.11
N ILE A 107 -9.39 7.76 -4.26
CA ILE A 107 -8.11 8.33 -4.70
C ILE A 107 -8.24 9.85 -4.94
N ARG A 108 -9.33 10.28 -5.58
CA ARG A 108 -9.62 11.72 -5.75
C ARG A 108 -9.74 12.42 -4.40
N PHE A 109 -10.50 11.85 -3.46
CA PHE A 109 -10.62 12.43 -2.14
C PHE A 109 -9.27 12.53 -1.42
N ILE A 110 -8.42 11.51 -1.51
CA ILE A 110 -7.06 11.54 -0.95
C ILE A 110 -6.25 12.71 -1.55
N LYS A 111 -6.38 12.99 -2.85
CA LYS A 111 -5.76 14.18 -3.45
C LYS A 111 -6.30 15.48 -2.86
N GLU A 112 -7.62 15.58 -2.69
CA GLU A 112 -8.30 16.76 -2.14
C GLU A 112 -7.90 17.09 -0.69
N THR A 113 -7.41 16.11 0.08
CA THR A 113 -6.85 16.35 1.42
C THR A 113 -5.49 17.06 1.38
N GLY A 114 -4.83 17.14 0.23
CA GLY A 114 -3.47 17.69 0.07
C GLY A 114 -2.38 16.63 -0.01
N SER A 115 -2.75 15.34 -0.03
CA SER A 115 -1.79 14.25 -0.21
C SER A 115 -1.11 14.34 -1.59
N ASN A 116 0.15 13.88 -1.65
CA ASN A 116 0.88 13.72 -2.91
C ASN A 116 1.33 12.27 -3.17
N THR A 117 1.25 11.41 -2.16
CA THR A 117 1.72 10.01 -2.23
C THR A 117 0.73 9.11 -1.53
N ILE A 118 0.50 7.93 -2.10
CA ILE A 118 -0.26 6.84 -1.48
C ILE A 118 0.69 5.66 -1.28
N ARG A 119 0.65 5.04 -0.10
CA ARG A 119 1.27 3.74 0.14
C ARG A 119 0.21 2.65 0.03
N LEU A 120 0.48 1.61 -0.75
CA LEU A 120 -0.41 0.49 -1.03
C LEU A 120 0.18 -0.79 -0.44
N PRO A 121 -0.22 -1.14 0.79
CA PRO A 121 0.03 -2.45 1.38
C PRO A 121 -0.62 -3.55 0.56
N PHE A 122 0.12 -4.62 0.27
CA PHE A 122 -0.42 -5.80 -0.40
C PHE A 122 0.19 -7.09 0.15
N HIS A 123 -0.59 -8.16 0.06
CA HIS A 123 -0.17 -9.51 0.42
C HIS A 123 0.48 -10.24 -0.79
N TYR A 124 1.62 -10.90 -0.60
CA TYR A 124 2.37 -11.57 -1.71
C TYR A 124 1.54 -12.56 -2.54
N LYS A 125 0.63 -13.29 -1.90
CA LYS A 125 -0.28 -14.26 -2.55
C LYS A 125 -1.12 -13.67 -3.68
N LEU A 126 -1.29 -12.35 -3.78
CA LEU A 126 -1.90 -11.69 -4.95
C LEU A 126 -1.13 -11.92 -6.26
N PHE A 127 0.08 -12.48 -6.20
CA PHE A 127 0.94 -12.75 -7.34
C PHE A 127 1.31 -14.22 -7.51
N THR A 128 0.71 -15.11 -6.70
CA THR A 128 0.94 -16.57 -6.71
C THR A 128 -0.36 -17.33 -7.05
N ASP A 129 -0.30 -18.66 -7.09
CA ASP A 129 -1.48 -19.53 -7.24
C ASP A 129 -1.96 -20.08 -5.88
N GLU A 130 -1.62 -19.41 -4.77
CA GLU A 130 -2.17 -19.74 -3.46
C GLU A 130 -3.58 -19.16 -3.29
N ASP A 131 -4.39 -19.82 -2.46
CA ASP A 131 -5.69 -19.26 -2.08
C ASP A 131 -5.52 -17.97 -1.30
N TYR A 132 -6.14 -16.91 -1.81
CA TYR A 132 -6.15 -15.61 -1.17
C TYR A 132 -7.42 -14.84 -1.52
N MET A 133 -8.17 -14.46 -0.49
CA MET A 133 -9.37 -13.63 -0.61
C MET A 133 -10.34 -14.12 -1.71
N GLY A 134 -10.60 -15.43 -1.73
CA GLY A 134 -11.60 -16.05 -2.61
C GLY A 134 -11.10 -16.44 -4.01
N LEU A 135 -9.83 -16.23 -4.33
CA LEU A 135 -9.21 -16.66 -5.58
C LEU A 135 -8.11 -17.68 -5.29
N THR A 136 -8.07 -18.75 -6.08
CA THR A 136 -7.10 -19.86 -5.96
C THR A 136 -6.15 -19.99 -7.15
N ALA A 137 -6.35 -19.18 -8.19
CA ALA A 137 -5.52 -19.08 -9.39
C ALA A 137 -5.91 -17.80 -10.14
N ASN A 138 -5.03 -17.33 -11.04
CA ASN A 138 -5.25 -16.09 -11.81
C ASN A 138 -5.59 -14.91 -10.91
N GLN A 139 -4.80 -14.74 -9.85
CA GLN A 139 -4.95 -13.64 -8.91
C GLN A 139 -4.99 -12.30 -9.63
N ASP A 140 -5.75 -11.36 -9.08
CA ASP A 140 -6.04 -10.07 -9.70
C ASP A 140 -5.06 -8.96 -9.27
N GLY A 141 -3.95 -9.29 -8.61
CA GLY A 141 -2.99 -8.33 -8.05
C GLY A 141 -2.57 -7.22 -9.00
N PHE A 142 -2.11 -7.57 -10.22
CA PHE A 142 -1.75 -6.58 -11.23
C PHE A 142 -2.94 -5.72 -11.67
N ALA A 143 -4.11 -6.31 -11.89
CA ALA A 143 -5.30 -5.55 -12.30
C ALA A 143 -5.75 -4.55 -11.21
N ARG A 144 -5.59 -4.90 -9.93
CA ARG A 144 -5.89 -4.02 -8.80
C ARG A 144 -4.89 -2.86 -8.74
N ILE A 145 -3.60 -3.15 -8.80
CA ILE A 145 -2.56 -2.11 -8.78
C ILE A 145 -2.66 -1.20 -10.02
N ASP A 146 -2.92 -1.75 -11.21
CA ASP A 146 -3.09 -0.97 -12.45
C ASP A 146 -4.24 0.04 -12.36
N SER A 147 -5.33 -0.34 -11.67
CA SER A 147 -6.44 0.58 -11.40
C SER A 147 -5.98 1.75 -10.53
N VAL A 148 -5.22 1.49 -9.46
CA VAL A 148 -4.69 2.54 -8.58
C VAL A 148 -3.66 3.41 -9.31
N VAL A 149 -2.73 2.81 -10.06
CA VAL A 149 -1.76 3.52 -10.90
C VAL A 149 -2.47 4.47 -11.87
N LYS A 150 -3.54 4.00 -12.52
CA LYS A 150 -4.35 4.85 -13.39
C LYS A 150 -4.96 6.03 -12.64
N TRP A 151 -5.60 5.80 -11.50
CA TRP A 151 -6.25 6.85 -10.73
C TRP A 151 -5.23 7.84 -10.14
N CYS A 152 -4.11 7.36 -9.62
CA CYS A 152 -3.00 8.19 -9.15
C CYS A 152 -2.44 9.08 -10.26
N ARG A 153 -2.28 8.55 -11.48
CA ARG A 153 -1.85 9.36 -12.64
C ARG A 153 -2.81 10.50 -12.94
N GLU A 154 -4.11 10.21 -12.94
CA GLU A 154 -5.15 11.19 -13.24
C GLU A 154 -5.21 12.31 -12.19
N GLU A 155 -4.93 11.98 -10.92
CA GLU A 155 -4.99 12.93 -9.80
C GLU A 155 -3.61 13.54 -9.44
N GLY A 156 -2.54 13.14 -10.13
CA GLY A 156 -1.17 13.61 -9.86
C GLY A 156 -0.68 13.20 -8.48
N LEU A 157 -0.81 11.92 -8.16
CA LEU A 157 -0.32 11.26 -6.95
C LEU A 157 0.77 10.24 -7.34
N TYR A 158 1.73 10.05 -6.45
CA TYR A 158 2.67 8.92 -6.52
C TYR A 158 2.15 7.72 -5.73
N LEU A 159 2.65 6.52 -6.07
CA LEU A 159 2.27 5.26 -5.43
C LEU A 159 3.52 4.52 -4.92
N ILE A 160 3.53 4.12 -3.65
CA ILE A 160 4.50 3.18 -3.08
C ILE A 160 3.84 1.81 -3.02
N LEU A 161 4.48 0.80 -3.59
CA LEU A 161 4.02 -0.58 -3.46
C LEU A 161 4.72 -1.22 -2.27
N ASP A 162 3.96 -1.67 -1.27
CA ASP A 162 4.47 -2.23 -0.02
C ASP A 162 4.07 -3.70 0.12
N MET A 163 5.06 -4.59 0.09
CA MET A 163 4.82 -6.01 0.38
C MET A 163 4.64 -6.17 1.89
N HIS A 164 3.39 -6.03 2.31
CA HIS A 164 2.98 -6.01 3.70
C HIS A 164 3.00 -7.39 4.34
N ASP A 165 2.77 -8.43 3.53
CA ASP A 165 2.94 -9.82 3.91
C ASP A 165 3.91 -10.46 2.93
N ALA A 166 5.09 -10.83 3.40
CA ALA A 166 6.08 -11.52 2.59
C ALA A 166 5.93 -13.04 2.69
N PRO A 167 6.42 -13.82 1.70
CA PRO A 167 6.47 -15.27 1.80
C PRO A 167 7.14 -15.74 3.09
N GLY A 168 6.43 -16.57 3.88
CA GLY A 168 6.89 -17.07 5.17
C GLY A 168 6.77 -16.10 6.35
N GLY A 169 6.38 -14.84 6.13
CA GLY A 169 6.28 -13.82 7.16
C GLY A 169 7.62 -13.18 7.51
N GLN A 170 7.62 -11.86 7.68
CA GLN A 170 8.81 -11.06 7.98
C GLN A 170 8.87 -10.57 9.43
N SER A 171 7.80 -10.69 10.21
CA SER A 171 7.65 -10.17 11.57
C SER A 171 7.31 -11.28 12.56
N GLY A 172 6.48 -12.23 12.16
CA GLY A 172 5.99 -13.31 13.02
C GLY A 172 4.75 -12.94 13.84
N ASP A 173 3.94 -11.98 13.39
CA ASP A 173 2.77 -11.47 14.11
C ASP A 173 1.54 -11.36 13.18
N ASN A 174 0.43 -10.76 13.62
CA ASN A 174 -0.79 -10.68 12.82
C ASN A 174 -0.64 -9.85 11.53
N ILE A 175 0.26 -8.88 11.52
CA ILE A 175 0.40 -7.88 10.45
C ILE A 175 0.99 -8.44 9.14
N ASP A 176 1.60 -9.63 9.18
CA ASP A 176 2.25 -10.26 8.02
C ASP A 176 1.64 -11.62 7.61
N ASP A 177 0.45 -11.93 8.16
CA ASP A 177 -0.27 -13.19 7.98
C ASP A 177 0.57 -14.47 8.17
N SER A 178 1.66 -14.35 8.95
CA SER A 178 2.58 -15.45 9.21
C SER A 178 1.97 -16.56 10.06
N TYR A 179 2.79 -17.57 10.32
CA TYR A 179 2.46 -18.67 11.24
C TYR A 179 3.04 -18.42 12.65
N GLY A 180 3.13 -17.15 13.06
CA GLY A 180 3.63 -16.75 14.38
C GLY A 180 5.16 -16.75 14.51
N TYR A 181 5.87 -16.80 13.38
CA TYR A 181 7.33 -16.73 13.33
C TYR A 181 7.79 -16.24 11.95
N PRO A 182 8.85 -15.42 11.84
CA PRO A 182 9.28 -14.85 10.57
C PRO A 182 10.14 -15.82 9.76
N TRP A 183 9.51 -16.83 9.17
CA TRP A 183 10.20 -17.90 8.42
C TRP A 183 10.96 -17.41 7.20
N LEU A 184 10.68 -16.19 6.70
CA LEU A 184 11.42 -15.57 5.61
C LEU A 184 12.94 -15.58 5.85
N TYR A 185 13.40 -15.42 7.10
CA TYR A 185 14.84 -15.37 7.40
C TYR A 185 15.52 -16.75 7.49
N GLU A 186 14.76 -17.84 7.43
CA GLU A 186 15.30 -19.20 7.57
C GLU A 186 15.05 -20.08 6.34
N SER A 187 13.95 -19.84 5.64
CA SER A 187 13.52 -20.63 4.50
C SER A 187 14.10 -20.08 3.20
N GLU A 188 15.04 -20.81 2.59
CA GLU A 188 15.53 -20.50 1.24
C GLU A 188 14.41 -20.48 0.20
N THR A 189 13.44 -21.40 0.32
CA THR A 189 12.25 -21.44 -0.55
C THR A 189 11.43 -20.16 -0.44
N SER A 190 11.22 -19.65 0.78
CA SER A 190 10.47 -18.40 1.01
C SER A 190 11.24 -17.20 0.45
N GLN A 191 12.56 -17.15 0.64
CA GLN A 191 13.40 -16.08 0.07
C GLN A 191 13.41 -16.12 -1.46
N GLN A 192 13.43 -17.31 -2.06
CA GLN A 192 13.36 -17.44 -3.51
C GLN A 192 12.01 -16.94 -4.04
N LEU A 193 10.90 -17.36 -3.43
CA LEU A 193 9.56 -16.89 -3.81
C LEU A 193 9.43 -15.38 -3.65
N TYR A 194 9.98 -14.81 -2.56
CA TYR A 194 10.05 -13.38 -2.33
C TYR A 194 10.78 -12.64 -3.45
N CYS A 195 11.95 -13.14 -3.88
CA CYS A 195 12.71 -12.56 -4.98
C CYS A 195 11.98 -12.69 -6.33
N ASP A 196 11.36 -13.85 -6.57
CA ASP A 196 10.64 -14.12 -7.82
C ASP A 196 9.43 -13.21 -7.98
N ILE A 197 8.67 -12.96 -6.91
CA ILE A 197 7.54 -12.03 -6.90
C ILE A 197 8.01 -10.61 -7.13
N TRP A 198 9.06 -10.15 -6.42
CA TRP A 198 9.58 -8.80 -6.62
C TRP A 198 10.12 -8.57 -8.03
N ARG A 199 10.84 -9.54 -8.61
CA ARG A 199 11.27 -9.46 -10.01
C ARG A 199 10.09 -9.39 -10.96
N LYS A 200 9.02 -10.16 -10.72
CA LYS A 200 7.80 -10.14 -11.54
C LYS A 200 7.09 -8.79 -11.47
N ILE A 201 6.96 -8.20 -10.28
CA ILE A 201 6.35 -6.88 -10.08
C ILE A 201 7.21 -5.80 -10.75
N ALA A 202 8.52 -5.81 -10.52
CA ALA A 202 9.45 -4.84 -11.09
C ALA A 202 9.49 -4.91 -12.62
N ASP A 203 9.53 -6.11 -13.22
CA ASP A 203 9.53 -6.24 -14.69
C ASP A 203 8.26 -5.67 -15.32
N TYR A 204 7.11 -5.88 -14.67
CA TYR A 204 5.82 -5.36 -15.12
C TYR A 204 5.75 -3.83 -15.03
N TYR A 205 6.35 -3.24 -13.99
CA TYR A 205 6.23 -1.81 -13.69
C TYR A 205 7.46 -0.96 -14.00
N LYS A 206 8.56 -1.50 -14.52
CA LYS A 206 9.84 -0.79 -14.72
C LYS A 206 9.77 0.54 -15.49
N ASP A 207 8.75 0.72 -16.32
CA ASP A 207 8.52 1.92 -17.14
C ASP A 207 7.36 2.80 -16.60
N GLU A 208 6.88 2.56 -15.37
CA GLU A 208 5.71 3.22 -14.77
C GLU A 208 6.08 4.33 -13.76
N PRO A 209 6.19 5.61 -14.16
CA PRO A 209 6.71 6.67 -13.28
C PRO A 209 5.74 7.11 -12.18
N VAL A 210 4.49 6.64 -12.18
CA VAL A 210 3.56 6.87 -11.07
C VAL A 210 4.02 6.12 -9.83
N ILE A 211 4.67 4.97 -10.01
CA ILE A 211 5.25 4.24 -8.90
C ILE A 211 6.49 5.00 -8.44
N LEU A 212 6.48 5.43 -7.17
CA LEU A 212 7.62 6.07 -6.53
C LEU A 212 8.71 5.03 -6.24
N GLY A 213 8.30 3.86 -5.75
CA GLY A 213 9.21 2.81 -5.38
C GLY A 213 8.54 1.59 -4.77
N TYR A 214 9.40 0.64 -4.40
CA TYR A 214 9.05 -0.67 -3.88
C TYR A 214 9.51 -0.79 -2.43
N GLU A 215 8.56 -0.82 -1.48
CA GLU A 215 8.85 -1.15 -0.08
C GLU A 215 8.84 -2.66 0.11
N LEU A 216 10.04 -3.16 0.39
CA LEU A 216 10.34 -4.56 0.25
C LEU A 216 9.72 -5.44 1.32
N LEU A 217 9.61 -4.92 2.54
CA LEU A 217 9.06 -5.60 3.71
C LEU A 217 8.45 -4.56 4.65
N ASN A 218 7.24 -4.82 5.09
CA ASN A 218 6.62 -4.11 6.20
C ASN A 218 7.14 -4.64 7.55
N GLU A 219 7.56 -3.75 8.45
CA GLU A 219 7.76 -4.03 9.87
C GLU A 219 8.58 -5.31 10.22
N PRO A 220 9.75 -5.56 9.62
CA PRO A 220 10.47 -6.80 9.82
C PRO A 220 10.91 -7.03 11.28
N ILE A 221 10.84 -8.30 11.70
CA ILE A 221 11.32 -8.88 12.94
C ILE A 221 10.70 -8.24 14.18
N ALA A 222 9.72 -8.89 14.80
CA ALA A 222 9.11 -8.38 16.02
C ALA A 222 10.11 -8.30 17.20
N HIS A 223 9.95 -7.27 18.03
CA HIS A 223 10.82 -6.98 19.18
C HIS A 223 10.79 -8.03 20.31
N PHE A 224 9.72 -8.83 20.39
CA PHE A 224 9.51 -9.81 21.45
C PHE A 224 10.15 -11.18 21.15
N LEU A 225 10.68 -11.39 19.94
CA LEU A 225 11.30 -12.66 19.57
C LEU A 225 12.58 -12.89 20.39
N GLU A 226 12.73 -14.11 20.91
CA GLU A 226 13.88 -14.48 21.75
C GLU A 226 15.19 -14.43 20.95
N ASN A 227 15.17 -14.91 19.70
CA ASN A 227 16.32 -14.94 18.79
C ASN A 227 16.40 -13.72 17.85
N LYS A 228 15.75 -12.60 18.18
CA LYS A 228 15.72 -11.38 17.33
C LYS A 228 17.11 -10.89 16.90
N ASP A 229 18.15 -11.04 17.71
CA ASP A 229 19.50 -10.58 17.37
C ASP A 229 20.12 -11.43 16.24
N GLU A 230 19.81 -12.73 16.20
CA GLU A 230 20.20 -13.60 15.09
C GLU A 230 19.44 -13.19 13.81
N LEU A 231 18.13 -12.99 13.91
CA LEU A 231 17.28 -12.56 12.79
C LEU A 231 17.72 -11.20 12.25
N ASN A 232 18.06 -10.27 13.14
CA ASN A 232 18.61 -8.96 12.80
C ASN A 232 19.86 -9.09 11.93
N GLY A 233 20.74 -10.05 12.22
CA GLY A 233 21.92 -10.33 11.41
C GLY A 233 21.62 -10.82 9.98
N LYS A 234 20.40 -11.30 9.71
CA LYS A 234 19.97 -11.81 8.41
C LYS A 234 19.22 -10.79 7.55
N LEU A 235 18.69 -9.72 8.16
CA LEU A 235 17.80 -8.74 7.51
C LEU A 235 18.42 -8.09 6.26
N GLU A 236 19.63 -7.51 6.39
CA GLU A 236 20.30 -6.87 5.25
C GLU A 236 20.54 -7.86 4.10
N GLY A 237 20.87 -9.11 4.41
CA GLY A 237 21.08 -10.16 3.41
C GLY A 237 19.81 -10.48 2.62
N VAL A 238 18.65 -10.53 3.28
CA VAL A 238 17.35 -10.73 2.61
C VAL A 238 17.02 -9.55 1.71
N TYR A 239 17.20 -8.31 2.19
CA TYR A 239 16.97 -7.13 1.37
C TYR A 239 17.88 -7.08 0.14
N LYS A 240 19.17 -7.37 0.29
CA LYS A 240 20.12 -7.41 -0.83
C LYS A 240 19.71 -8.42 -1.90
N LYS A 241 19.14 -9.57 -1.51
CA LYS A 241 18.56 -10.54 -2.47
C LYS A 241 17.37 -9.95 -3.23
N GLY A 242 16.43 -9.33 -2.53
CA GLY A 242 15.26 -8.68 -3.15
C GLY A 242 15.65 -7.55 -4.11
N VAL A 243 16.56 -6.66 -3.68
CA VAL A 243 17.09 -5.58 -4.51
C VAL A 243 17.79 -6.14 -5.75
N ALA A 244 18.66 -7.14 -5.59
CA ALA A 244 19.35 -7.76 -6.72
C ALA A 244 18.35 -8.32 -7.76
N ALA A 245 17.30 -9.02 -7.31
CA ALA A 245 16.26 -9.56 -8.17
C ALA A 245 15.47 -8.47 -8.93
N ILE A 246 15.12 -7.37 -8.26
CA ILE A 246 14.49 -6.19 -8.91
C ILE A 246 15.43 -5.61 -9.96
N ARG A 247 16.71 -5.44 -9.61
CA ARG A 247 17.72 -4.87 -10.50
C ARG A 247 18.05 -5.75 -11.70
N GLU A 248 17.63 -7.01 -11.77
CA GLU A 248 17.72 -7.80 -13.00
C GLU A 248 16.87 -7.20 -14.14
N VAL A 249 15.79 -6.50 -13.80
CA VAL A 249 14.74 -6.08 -14.76
C VAL A 249 14.42 -4.59 -14.71
N ASP A 250 14.69 -3.92 -13.58
CA ASP A 250 14.33 -2.52 -13.36
C ASP A 250 15.49 -1.72 -12.73
N LYS A 251 15.92 -0.65 -13.39
CA LYS A 251 16.98 0.26 -12.95
C LYS A 251 16.47 1.65 -12.53
N ASN A 252 15.17 1.89 -12.63
CA ASN A 252 14.56 3.21 -12.50
C ASN A 252 14.03 3.46 -11.08
N HIS A 253 13.24 2.52 -10.56
CA HIS A 253 12.50 2.74 -9.31
C HIS A 253 13.40 2.72 -8.07
N ILE A 254 12.96 3.50 -7.07
CA ILE A 254 13.53 3.51 -5.74
C ILE A 254 13.13 2.24 -4.99
N VAL A 255 14.03 1.72 -4.16
CA VAL A 255 13.75 0.62 -3.24
C VAL A 255 13.72 1.16 -1.81
N LEU A 256 12.67 0.81 -1.07
CA LEU A 256 12.41 1.26 0.29
C LEU A 256 12.66 0.10 1.27
N LEU A 257 13.46 0.34 2.31
CA LEU A 257 13.93 -0.67 3.25
C LEU A 257 13.53 -0.33 4.70
N GLY A 258 12.64 -1.13 5.28
CA GLY A 258 12.18 -0.99 6.66
C GLY A 258 13.21 -1.45 7.69
N GLY A 259 13.36 -0.70 8.78
CA GLY A 259 14.16 -1.11 9.95
C GLY A 259 13.62 -2.37 10.64
N ALA A 260 14.47 -3.11 11.33
CA ALA A 260 14.01 -4.21 12.17
C ALA A 260 13.14 -3.71 13.33
N GLN A 261 12.53 -4.62 14.08
CA GLN A 261 11.69 -4.29 15.24
C GLN A 261 10.58 -3.33 14.84
N TRP A 262 9.77 -3.75 13.87
CA TRP A 262 8.63 -2.97 13.37
C TRP A 262 9.04 -1.58 12.86
N ASN A 263 10.00 -1.56 11.92
CA ASN A 263 10.48 -0.32 11.31
C ASN A 263 11.09 0.68 12.34
N SER A 264 11.61 0.21 13.48
CA SER A 264 12.14 1.09 14.54
C SER A 264 13.63 0.94 14.84
N TYR A 265 14.32 -0.04 14.24
CA TYR A 265 15.71 -0.36 14.57
C TYR A 265 16.60 -0.59 13.35
N PHE A 266 17.55 0.32 13.14
CA PHE A 266 18.38 0.38 11.93
C PHE A 266 19.82 -0.14 12.10
N LYS A 267 20.22 -0.54 13.32
CA LYS A 267 21.57 -1.11 13.53
C LYS A 267 21.89 -2.36 12.68
N PRO A 268 20.92 -3.18 12.21
CA PRO A 268 21.21 -4.28 11.30
C PRO A 268 21.90 -3.88 10.00
N PHE A 269 21.63 -2.67 9.49
CA PHE A 269 22.23 -2.19 8.24
C PHE A 269 23.69 -1.81 8.45
N LYS A 270 24.56 -2.30 7.56
CA LYS A 270 26.02 -2.14 7.56
C LYS A 270 26.53 -1.50 6.29
N ASP A 271 25.81 -1.64 5.19
CA ASP A 271 26.21 -1.15 3.89
C ASP A 271 24.99 -0.57 3.17
N SER A 272 25.02 0.75 2.94
CA SER A 272 24.01 1.49 2.20
C SER A 272 24.42 1.77 0.75
N THR A 273 25.57 1.26 0.30
CA THR A 273 26.17 1.59 -1.00
C THR A 273 25.94 0.54 -2.09
N PHE A 274 25.25 -0.55 -1.75
CA PHE A 274 24.98 -1.65 -2.68
C PHE A 274 23.94 -1.33 -3.76
N ASP A 275 23.17 -0.24 -3.61
CA ASP A 275 22.27 0.32 -4.61
C ASP A 275 22.22 1.84 -4.45
N ASP A 276 22.10 2.58 -5.55
CA ASP A 276 22.13 4.04 -5.57
C ASP A 276 20.73 4.68 -5.42
N LYS A 277 19.68 3.87 -5.28
CA LYS A 277 18.28 4.31 -5.19
C LYS A 277 17.58 3.69 -3.98
N ILE A 278 18.16 3.87 -2.80
CA ILE A 278 17.60 3.38 -1.52
C ILE A 278 17.00 4.53 -0.70
N ILE A 279 15.83 4.27 -0.11
CA ILE A 279 15.26 5.03 1.00
C ILE A 279 15.08 4.09 2.19
N TYR A 280 15.25 4.57 3.41
CA TYR A 280 14.92 3.81 4.62
C TYR A 280 13.54 4.19 5.18
N THR A 281 12.76 3.20 5.62
CA THR A 281 11.40 3.41 6.16
C THR A 281 11.35 3.14 7.66
N CYS A 282 10.72 4.05 8.40
CA CYS A 282 10.52 3.98 9.84
C CYS A 282 9.04 4.13 10.23
N HIS A 283 8.57 3.50 11.31
CA HIS A 283 7.19 3.62 11.80
C HIS A 283 7.14 4.13 13.24
N ARG A 284 6.06 4.85 13.58
CA ARG A 284 5.82 5.30 14.96
C ARG A 284 4.36 5.68 15.23
N TYR A 285 3.76 5.01 16.21
CA TYR A 285 2.38 5.26 16.65
C TYR A 285 2.25 6.01 18.00
N GLY A 286 3.34 6.17 18.76
CA GLY A 286 3.27 6.78 20.09
C GLY A 286 4.61 7.28 20.65
N GLY A 287 4.61 7.59 21.96
CA GLY A 287 5.70 8.31 22.64
C GLY A 287 5.64 9.82 22.41
N GLU A 288 6.62 10.58 22.89
CA GLU A 288 6.61 12.04 22.73
C GLU A 288 6.71 12.48 21.25
N ALA A 289 6.02 13.57 20.90
CA ALA A 289 6.06 14.19 19.58
C ALA A 289 7.16 15.27 19.48
N THR A 290 8.41 14.87 19.77
CA THR A 290 9.56 15.79 19.74
C THR A 290 10.69 15.25 18.87
N LYS A 291 11.65 16.12 18.52
CA LYS A 291 12.84 15.73 17.76
C LYS A 291 13.66 14.66 18.50
N GLU A 292 13.82 14.82 19.81
CA GLU A 292 14.60 13.91 20.65
C GLU A 292 14.01 12.49 20.63
N ALA A 293 12.68 12.39 20.54
CA ALA A 293 11.98 11.11 20.49
C ALA A 293 12.25 10.31 19.20
N ILE A 294 12.70 10.97 18.13
CA ILE A 294 13.07 10.37 16.84
C ILE A 294 14.56 10.55 16.49
N GLU A 295 15.39 10.95 17.46
CA GLU A 295 16.81 11.24 17.23
C GLU A 295 17.56 10.03 16.66
N SER A 296 17.18 8.81 17.05
CA SER A 296 17.79 7.59 16.49
C SER A 296 17.54 7.42 14.99
N PHE A 297 16.38 7.85 14.48
CA PHE A 297 16.03 7.83 13.07
C PHE A 297 16.82 8.89 12.31
N ILE A 298 16.85 10.11 12.85
CA ILE A 298 17.61 11.25 12.30
C ILE A 298 19.10 10.91 12.22
N SER A 299 19.69 10.46 13.33
CA SER A 299 21.09 10.07 13.42
C SER A 299 21.45 8.96 12.42
N PHE A 300 20.57 7.96 12.24
CA PHE A 300 20.81 6.91 11.24
C PHE A 300 20.77 7.46 9.81
N ARG A 301 19.72 8.21 9.44
CA ARG A 301 19.59 8.86 8.12
C ARG A 301 20.82 9.71 7.81
N ASP A 302 21.26 10.52 8.76
CA ASP A 302 22.41 11.41 8.61
C ASP A 302 23.72 10.61 8.43
N SER A 303 23.85 9.46 9.09
CA SER A 303 25.03 8.60 8.96
C SER A 303 25.19 7.93 7.59
N VAL A 304 24.07 7.67 6.90
CA VAL A 304 24.07 7.06 5.56
C VAL A 304 23.88 8.08 4.44
N ASN A 305 23.47 9.31 4.77
CA ASN A 305 23.16 10.39 3.82
C ASN A 305 22.19 9.97 2.69
N LEU A 306 21.14 9.24 3.07
CA LEU A 306 20.05 8.81 2.19
C LEU A 306 18.70 9.32 2.74
N PRO A 307 17.63 9.36 1.93
CA PRO A 307 16.33 9.82 2.41
C PRO A 307 15.75 8.84 3.44
N MET A 308 14.89 9.40 4.30
CA MET A 308 14.11 8.62 5.26
C MET A 308 12.64 9.01 5.18
N TYR A 309 11.78 8.01 5.31
CA TYR A 309 10.34 8.13 5.17
C TYR A 309 9.63 7.41 6.33
N MET A 310 8.72 8.11 6.98
CA MET A 310 7.88 7.58 8.04
C MET A 310 6.64 6.91 7.42
N GLY A 311 6.73 5.62 7.11
CA GLY A 311 5.69 4.85 6.39
C GLY A 311 4.35 4.79 7.13
N GLU A 312 4.41 4.79 8.46
CA GLU A 312 3.21 4.70 9.29
C GLU A 312 3.30 5.58 10.53
N ILE A 313 2.30 6.45 10.65
CA ILE A 313 1.97 7.20 11.85
C ILE A 313 0.47 7.16 12.07
N GLY A 314 0.03 7.26 13.32
CA GLY A 314 -1.38 7.49 13.61
C GLY A 314 -1.85 6.95 14.94
N HIS A 315 -3.15 6.66 15.01
CA HIS A 315 -3.81 6.14 16.21
C HIS A 315 -3.52 6.96 17.48
N ASN A 316 -3.46 8.29 17.33
CA ASN A 316 -3.12 9.21 18.42
C ASN A 316 -4.02 10.46 18.41
N THR A 317 -3.84 11.36 19.39
CA THR A 317 -4.64 12.59 19.47
C THR A 317 -4.29 13.57 18.35
N GLU A 318 -5.22 14.49 18.07
CA GLU A 318 -5.03 15.54 17.06
C GLU A 318 -3.84 16.44 17.38
N GLU A 319 -3.66 16.81 18.65
CA GLU A 319 -2.53 17.62 19.11
C GLU A 319 -1.21 16.89 18.89
N TRP A 320 -1.17 15.60 19.22
CA TRP A 320 0.02 14.78 19.02
C TRP A 320 0.37 14.67 17.55
N MET A 321 -0.60 14.34 16.69
CA MET A 321 -0.36 14.21 15.26
C MET A 321 0.08 15.54 14.64
N ASN A 322 -0.51 16.66 15.05
CA ASN A 322 -0.13 17.97 14.55
C ASN A 322 1.31 18.31 14.92
N ALA A 323 1.68 18.12 16.20
CA ALA A 323 3.04 18.32 16.65
C ALA A 323 4.01 17.39 15.91
N PHE A 324 3.67 16.11 15.80
CA PHE A 324 4.57 15.12 15.21
C PHE A 324 4.79 15.33 13.71
N CYS A 325 3.75 15.65 12.95
CA CYS A 325 3.90 15.96 11.52
C CYS A 325 4.78 17.20 11.28
N ARG A 326 4.75 18.19 12.18
CA ARG A 326 5.66 19.35 12.13
C ARG A 326 7.10 18.93 12.40
N ILE A 327 7.35 18.11 13.41
CA ILE A 327 8.68 17.56 13.71
C ILE A 327 9.23 16.80 12.50
N LEU A 328 8.42 15.95 11.85
CA LEU A 328 8.83 15.20 10.66
C LEU A 328 9.19 16.14 9.50
N LYS A 329 8.37 17.17 9.25
CA LYS A 329 8.64 18.19 8.22
C LYS A 329 9.91 18.98 8.50
N GLU A 330 10.10 19.44 9.74
CA GLU A 330 11.30 20.20 10.17
C GLU A 330 12.60 19.39 10.04
N ASN A 331 12.51 18.06 10.09
CA ASN A 331 13.65 17.15 9.97
C ASN A 331 13.73 16.47 8.60
N ASN A 332 12.99 16.92 7.58
CA ASN A 332 12.98 16.34 6.22
C ASN A 332 12.66 14.83 6.20
N ILE A 333 11.67 14.41 6.97
CA ILE A 333 11.14 13.04 6.95
C ILE A 333 9.71 13.11 6.43
N GLY A 334 9.49 12.63 5.20
CA GLY A 334 8.14 12.50 4.66
C GLY A 334 7.32 11.47 5.45
N TYR A 335 6.00 11.47 5.32
CA TYR A 335 5.15 10.56 6.10
C TYR A 335 3.84 10.15 5.41
N THR A 336 3.33 8.99 5.81
CA THR A 336 1.96 8.58 5.49
C THR A 336 1.21 8.12 6.73
N PHE A 337 -0.05 8.52 6.79
CA PHE A 337 -0.95 8.18 7.88
C PHE A 337 -1.49 6.74 7.73
N TRP A 338 -1.56 6.00 8.83
CA TRP A 338 -2.15 4.67 8.89
C TRP A 338 -3.49 4.65 9.65
N PRO A 339 -4.62 4.25 9.03
CA PRO A 339 -4.86 4.00 7.60
C PRO A 339 -5.80 5.03 6.95
N TYR A 340 -6.01 4.92 5.64
CA TYR A 340 -7.00 5.70 4.90
C TYR A 340 -8.43 5.40 5.36
N LYS A 341 -8.80 4.12 5.44
CA LYS A 341 -10.17 3.67 5.70
C LYS A 341 -10.18 2.47 6.64
N LYS A 342 -11.06 2.51 7.64
CA LYS A 342 -11.40 1.37 8.51
C LYS A 342 -12.76 1.57 9.18
N MET A 343 -13.24 0.60 9.96
CA MET A 343 -14.41 0.82 10.80
C MET A 343 -14.17 1.91 11.85
N GLU A 344 -15.18 2.78 12.00
CA GLU A 344 -15.19 3.91 12.93
C GLU A 344 -14.06 4.94 12.68
N GLY A 345 -13.61 5.66 13.71
CA GLY A 345 -12.64 6.77 13.58
C GLY A 345 -11.18 6.35 13.51
N SER A 346 -10.26 7.31 13.68
CA SER A 346 -8.79 7.13 13.59
C SER A 346 -8.33 6.61 12.22
N SER A 347 -8.86 7.24 11.18
CA SER A 347 -8.53 7.07 9.76
C SER A 347 -8.96 8.33 9.02
N PHE A 348 -8.70 8.44 7.71
CA PHE A 348 -9.24 9.58 6.94
C PHE A 348 -10.77 9.46 6.81
N VAL A 349 -11.26 8.24 6.58
CA VAL A 349 -12.68 7.95 6.42
C VAL A 349 -13.09 6.72 7.21
N GLY A 350 -14.11 6.89 8.05
CA GLY A 350 -14.66 5.83 8.89
C GLY A 350 -15.85 5.12 8.25
N ILE A 351 -15.86 3.80 8.34
CA ILE A 351 -17.02 2.98 7.96
C ILE A 351 -17.91 2.84 9.20
N THR A 352 -19.17 3.24 9.08
CA THR A 352 -20.17 2.95 10.12
C THR A 352 -20.46 1.45 10.12
N PRO A 353 -20.26 0.72 11.23
CA PRO A 353 -20.57 -0.70 11.30
C PRO A 353 -22.04 -0.96 10.93
N PRO A 354 -22.33 -1.89 10.01
CA PRO A 354 -23.69 -2.24 9.68
C PRO A 354 -24.46 -2.82 10.88
N GLU A 355 -25.79 -2.83 10.76
CA GLU A 355 -26.65 -3.54 11.70
C GLU A 355 -26.23 -5.02 11.81
N ASN A 356 -26.19 -5.53 13.04
CA ASN A 356 -25.78 -6.90 13.37
C ASN A 356 -24.30 -7.23 13.12
N TRP A 357 -23.43 -6.25 12.87
CA TRP A 357 -21.99 -6.51 12.79
C TRP A 357 -21.41 -7.02 14.14
N ASP A 358 -22.01 -6.63 15.26
CA ASP A 358 -21.70 -7.13 16.60
C ASP A 358 -21.87 -8.65 16.75
N VAL A 359 -22.73 -9.27 15.94
CA VAL A 359 -22.89 -10.73 15.89
C VAL A 359 -21.66 -11.39 15.27
N ILE A 360 -21.06 -10.77 14.24
CA ILE A 360 -19.80 -11.23 13.62
C ILE A 360 -18.65 -11.08 14.61
N ILE A 361 -18.57 -9.94 15.30
CA ILE A 361 -17.59 -9.71 16.37
C ILE A 361 -17.74 -10.80 17.45
N SER A 362 -18.95 -11.05 17.94
CA SER A 362 -19.21 -12.05 18.99
C SER A 362 -18.75 -13.45 18.59
N PHE A 363 -19.02 -13.84 17.34
CA PHE A 363 -18.53 -15.10 16.80
C PHE A 363 -17.00 -15.13 16.71
N SER A 364 -16.36 -14.04 16.24
CA SER A 364 -14.90 -13.86 16.16
C SER A 364 -14.19 -13.92 17.51
N GLU A 365 -14.84 -13.48 18.59
CA GLU A 365 -14.22 -13.47 19.92
C GLU A 365 -14.44 -14.76 20.72
N ALA A 366 -15.42 -15.58 20.32
CA ALA A 366 -15.72 -16.85 20.98
C ALA A 366 -14.72 -17.98 20.64
N PRO A 367 -14.64 -19.08 21.42
CA PRO A 367 -13.81 -20.24 21.09
C PRO A 367 -14.25 -20.89 19.77
N ARG A 368 -13.27 -21.22 18.91
CA ARG A 368 -13.47 -21.88 17.59
C ARG A 368 -12.40 -22.94 17.31
N GLY A 369 -11.81 -23.52 18.37
CA GLY A 369 -10.74 -24.50 18.25
C GLY A 369 -11.21 -25.91 17.87
N SER A 370 -12.52 -26.17 17.97
CA SER A 370 -13.12 -27.44 17.53
C SER A 370 -14.38 -27.24 16.71
N TYR A 371 -14.74 -28.24 15.89
CA TYR A 371 -15.98 -28.21 15.12
C TYR A 371 -17.24 -28.13 15.99
N GLN A 372 -17.20 -28.67 17.22
CA GLN A 372 -18.33 -28.59 18.14
C GLN A 372 -18.50 -27.14 18.61
N GLU A 373 -17.43 -26.50 19.07
CA GLU A 373 -17.45 -25.08 19.46
C GLU A 373 -17.99 -24.21 18.32
N ILE A 374 -17.46 -24.36 17.11
CA ILE A 374 -17.91 -23.60 15.93
C ILE A 374 -19.43 -23.77 15.69
N ARG A 375 -19.96 -24.99 15.78
CA ARG A 375 -21.39 -25.25 15.58
C ARG A 375 -22.25 -24.61 16.67
N ASP A 376 -21.81 -24.68 17.91
CA ASP A 376 -22.59 -24.23 19.07
C ASP A 376 -22.71 -22.72 19.12
N ILE A 377 -21.69 -21.98 18.67
CA ILE A 377 -21.68 -20.52 18.67
C ILE A 377 -22.16 -19.90 17.35
N ARG A 378 -22.37 -20.70 16.29
CA ARG A 378 -22.69 -20.16 14.96
C ARG A 378 -24.04 -19.44 15.01
N PRO A 379 -24.09 -18.14 14.66
CA PRO A 379 -25.34 -17.38 14.63
C PRO A 379 -26.22 -17.75 13.43
N ASP A 380 -27.39 -17.12 13.33
CA ASP A 380 -28.21 -17.20 12.12
C ASP A 380 -27.41 -16.66 10.91
N GLN A 381 -27.16 -17.55 9.94
CA GLN A 381 -26.36 -17.24 8.77
C GLN A 381 -27.03 -16.20 7.86
N ALA A 382 -28.36 -16.08 7.86
CA ALA A 382 -29.04 -15.06 7.07
C ALA A 382 -28.77 -13.66 7.61
N VAL A 383 -28.74 -13.50 8.94
CA VAL A 383 -28.41 -12.24 9.63
C VAL A 383 -26.98 -11.84 9.31
N VAL A 384 -26.03 -12.77 9.43
CA VAL A 384 -24.61 -12.51 9.16
C VAL A 384 -24.35 -12.19 7.68
N ARG A 385 -24.94 -12.96 6.75
CA ARG A 385 -24.80 -12.67 5.31
C ARG A 385 -25.31 -11.27 4.98
N LYS A 386 -26.45 -10.87 5.56
CA LYS A 386 -26.96 -9.50 5.40
C LYS A 386 -25.98 -8.47 5.94
N ALA A 387 -25.47 -8.62 7.16
CA ALA A 387 -24.49 -7.69 7.74
C ALA A 387 -23.22 -7.57 6.88
N MET A 388 -22.71 -8.68 6.34
CA MET A 388 -21.57 -8.69 5.42
C MET A 388 -21.89 -8.00 4.09
N THR A 389 -23.07 -8.21 3.51
CA THR A 389 -23.49 -7.49 2.31
C THR A 389 -23.68 -6.00 2.56
N ASP A 390 -24.28 -5.61 3.69
CA ASP A 390 -24.44 -4.22 4.08
C ASP A 390 -23.09 -3.54 4.30
N PHE A 391 -22.09 -4.27 4.80
CA PHE A 391 -20.73 -3.76 4.92
C PHE A 391 -20.13 -3.39 3.56
N LEU A 392 -20.38 -4.19 2.52
CA LEU A 392 -19.90 -3.92 1.15
C LEU A 392 -20.52 -2.64 0.56
N GLU A 393 -21.71 -2.22 1.00
CA GLU A 393 -22.26 -0.92 0.65
C GLU A 393 -21.70 0.18 1.54
N ALA A 394 -21.62 -0.05 2.86
CA ALA A 394 -21.13 0.91 3.84
C ALA A 394 -19.66 1.32 3.59
N CYS A 395 -18.83 0.43 3.03
CA CYS A 395 -17.41 0.72 2.77
C CYS A 395 -17.17 1.60 1.53
N LYS A 396 -18.19 1.83 0.70
CA LYS A 396 -18.07 2.74 -0.46
C LYS A 396 -17.92 4.16 0.04
N PHE A 397 -16.98 4.93 -0.54
CA PHE A 397 -16.64 6.29 -0.09
C PHE A 397 -17.85 7.18 0.24
N LYS A 398 -18.87 7.21 -0.63
CA LYS A 398 -20.10 8.00 -0.46
C LYS A 398 -20.90 7.70 0.82
N HIS A 399 -20.63 6.59 1.50
CA HIS A 399 -21.28 6.17 2.74
C HIS A 399 -20.35 6.24 3.96
N CYS A 400 -19.07 6.53 3.75
CA CYS A 400 -18.12 6.71 4.83
C CYS A 400 -18.26 8.09 5.49
N VAL A 401 -17.85 8.18 6.75
CA VAL A 401 -17.77 9.41 7.53
C VAL A 401 -16.36 9.98 7.42
N VAL A 402 -16.22 11.19 6.84
CA VAL A 402 -14.94 11.89 6.77
C VAL A 402 -14.53 12.40 8.16
N GLN A 403 -13.27 12.16 8.54
CA GLN A 403 -12.71 12.58 9.82
C GLN A 403 -11.93 13.90 9.63
N GLU A 404 -12.65 15.02 9.46
CA GLU A 404 -12.06 16.31 9.05
C GLU A 404 -10.98 16.82 10.03
N ASP A 405 -11.27 16.86 11.33
CA ASP A 405 -10.33 17.36 12.35
C ASP A 405 -9.05 16.52 12.38
N TYR A 406 -9.23 15.21 12.24
CA TYR A 406 -8.16 14.24 12.19
C TYR A 406 -7.28 14.41 10.94
N ILE A 407 -7.87 14.68 9.77
CA ILE A 407 -7.14 15.00 8.53
C ILE A 407 -6.41 16.35 8.66
N ASN A 408 -7.06 17.36 9.24
CA ASN A 408 -6.48 18.69 9.43
C ASN A 408 -5.25 18.65 10.34
N ALA A 409 -5.25 17.79 11.37
CA ALA A 409 -4.11 17.58 12.25
C ALA A 409 -2.85 17.13 11.49
N LEU A 410 -2.98 16.47 10.33
CA LEU A 410 -1.86 15.94 9.57
C LEU A 410 -1.07 16.98 8.76
N ASN A 411 -1.53 18.24 8.67
CA ASN A 411 -0.82 19.30 7.92
C ASN A 411 -0.48 18.92 6.45
N LEU A 412 -1.40 18.23 5.76
CA LEU A 412 -1.19 17.78 4.37
C LEU A 412 -1.30 18.92 3.35
N LYS A 413 -2.13 19.93 3.63
CA LYS A 413 -2.19 21.17 2.83
C LYS A 413 -1.10 22.13 3.26
N GLU A 414 -0.60 22.91 2.31
CA GLU A 414 0.36 23.99 2.58
C GLU A 414 -0.31 25.22 3.18
#